data_AF-A0A2U1S955-F1
#
_entry.id   AF-A0A2U1S955-F1
#
_cell.length_a   1.000
_cell.length_b   1.000
_cell.length_c   1.000
_cell.angle_alpha   90.00
_cell.angle_beta   90.00
_cell.angle_gamma   90.00
#
_symmetry.space_group_name_H-M   'P 1'
#
loop_
_entity.id
_entity.type
_entity.pdbx_description
1 polymer ?
#
loop_
_entity_poly.entity_id
_entity_poly.type
_entity_poly.pdbx_seq_one_letter_code
_entity_poly.pdbx_strand_id
1 'polypeptide(L)'
;MADAIHKEMLRTISVLMTTAFAFVAGSAWNTAIQGLIEEFIPKGSAITSLLIYAIVVTIIAVAVTLFIGRLVGKVGIDIED
;
A
#
# COMPACT_ATOMS: atom_id res chain seq x y z
N MET A 1 -11.40 -35.59 -0.29
CA MET A 1 -12.37 -34.48 -0.14
C MET A 1 -12.04 -33.57 1.03
N ALA A 2 -11.87 -34.06 2.26
CA ALA A 2 -11.55 -33.22 3.42
C ALA A 2 -10.26 -32.37 3.26
N ASP A 3 -9.21 -32.94 2.67
CA ASP A 3 -7.94 -32.25 2.45
C ASP A 3 -8.05 -31.07 1.46
N ALA A 4 -8.82 -31.24 0.38
CA ALA A 4 -9.10 -30.17 -0.58
C ALA A 4 -9.89 -29.01 0.05
N ILE A 5 -10.88 -29.34 0.90
CA ILE A 5 -11.65 -28.34 1.65
C ILE A 5 -10.73 -27.58 2.62
N HIS A 6 -9.89 -28.28 3.37
CA HIS A 6 -8.95 -27.66 4.29
C HIS A 6 -7.98 -26.71 3.57
N LYS A 7 -7.44 -27.13 2.42
CA LYS A 7 -6.56 -26.31 1.59
C LYS A 7 -7.24 -25.05 1.06
N GLU A 8 -8.48 -25.16 0.59
CA GLU A 8 -9.26 -23.99 0.14
C GLU A 8 -9.65 -23.05 1.29
N MET A 9 -9.95 -23.59 2.47
CA MET A 9 -10.17 -22.76 3.67
C MET A 9 -8.92 -21.95 4.03
N LEU A 10 -7.74 -22.59 4.06
CA LEU A 10 -6.48 -21.90 4.36
C LEU A 10 -6.14 -20.85 3.30
N ARG A 11 -6.37 -21.16 2.01
CA ARG A 11 -6.22 -20.18 0.92
C ARG A 11 -7.12 -18.97 1.15
N THR A 12 -8.40 -19.20 1.41
CA THR A 12 -9.39 -18.14 1.61
C THR A 12 -9.04 -17.26 2.81
N ILE A 13 -8.70 -17.87 3.95
CA ILE A 13 -8.29 -17.14 5.15
C ILE A 13 -7.03 -16.30 4.87
N SER A 14 -6.04 -16.85 4.16
CA SER A 14 -4.83 -16.12 3.80
C SER A 14 -5.14 -14.89 2.96
N VAL A 15 -5.99 -15.02 1.94
CA VAL A 15 -6.40 -13.88 1.09
C VAL A 15 -7.15 -12.83 1.92
N LEU A 16 -8.09 -13.25 2.77
CA LEU A 16 -8.84 -12.33 3.63
C LEU A 16 -7.90 -11.58 4.59
N MET A 17 -6.97 -12.29 5.24
CA MET A 17 -6.00 -11.70 6.16
C MET A 17 -5.08 -10.72 5.44
N THR A 18 -4.45 -11.11 4.34
CA THR A 18 -3.56 -10.23 3.58
C THR A 18 -4.29 -9.00 3.06
N THR A 19 -5.54 -9.15 2.60
CA THR A 19 -6.36 -8.03 2.13
C THR A 19 -6.71 -7.07 3.27
N ALA A 20 -7.13 -7.60 4.42
CA ALA A 20 -7.41 -6.79 5.60
C ALA A 20 -6.17 -6.01 6.07
N PHE A 21 -5.00 -6.66 6.11
CA PHE A 21 -3.75 -5.99 6.46
C PHE A 21 -3.33 -4.94 5.44
N ALA A 22 -3.50 -5.21 4.14
CA ALA A 22 -3.24 -4.23 3.09
C ALA A 22 -4.12 -2.97 3.28
N PHE A 23 -5.40 -3.15 3.63
CA PHE A 23 -6.31 -2.05 3.93
C PHE A 23 -5.87 -1.24 5.16
N VAL A 24 -5.57 -1.92 6.27
CA VAL A 24 -5.09 -1.28 7.50
C VAL A 24 -3.79 -0.52 7.25
N ALA A 25 -2.84 -1.12 6.54
CA ALA A 25 -1.58 -0.49 6.18
C ALA A 25 -1.82 0.75 5.31
N GLY A 26 -2.65 0.65 4.26
CA GLY A 26 -2.99 1.79 3.41
C GLY A 26 -3.58 2.97 4.20
N SER A 27 -4.50 2.69 5.12
CA SER A 27 -5.07 3.70 6.01
C SER A 27 -4.04 4.32 6.95
N ALA A 28 -3.16 3.50 7.56
CA ALA A 28 -2.13 3.98 8.47
C ALA A 28 -1.13 4.93 7.78
N TRP A 29 -0.68 4.60 6.56
CA TRP A 29 0.19 5.47 5.79
C TRP A 29 -0.50 6.78 5.39
N ASN A 30 -1.78 6.72 5.01
CA ASN A 30 -2.56 7.92 4.73
C ASN A 30 -2.61 8.87 5.94
N THR A 31 -2.99 8.35 7.11
CA THR A 31 -3.04 9.14 8.35
C THR A 31 -1.66 9.67 8.76
N ALA A 32 -0.60 8.87 8.64
CA ALA A 32 0.75 9.29 9.00
C ALA A 32 1.25 10.45 8.12
N ILE A 33 1.05 10.38 6.81
CA ILE A 33 1.46 11.45 5.88
C ILE A 33 0.68 12.73 6.19
N GLN A 34 -0.62 12.64 6.41
CA GLN A 34 -1.44 13.81 6.77
C GLN A 34 -0.99 14.43 8.09
N GLY A 35 -0.77 13.62 9.13
CA GLY A 35 -0.29 14.10 10.43
C GLY A 35 1.07 14.80 10.34
N LEU A 36 2.01 14.25 9.56
CA LEU A 36 3.30 14.89 9.30
C LEU A 36 3.12 16.25 8.60
N ILE A 37 2.26 16.32 7.58
CA ILE A 37 2.00 17.58 6.87
C ILE A 37 1.40 18.62 7.81
N GLU A 38 0.44 18.23 8.65
CA GLU A 38 -0.17 19.12 9.64
C GLU A 38 0.81 19.62 10.71
N GLU A 39 1.81 18.81 11.06
CA GLU A 39 2.84 19.17 12.03
C GLU A 39 3.84 20.19 11.45
N PHE A 40 4.20 20.08 10.16
CA PHE A 40 5.22 20.91 9.53
C PHE A 40 4.68 22.10 8.72
N ILE A 41 3.40 22.11 8.33
CA ILE A 41 2.80 23.19 7.51
C ILE A 41 1.97 24.14 8.38
N PRO A 42 2.15 25.47 8.25
CA PRO A 42 1.37 26.46 9.01
C PRO A 42 -0.15 26.31 8.83
N LYS A 43 -0.89 26.42 9.93
CA LYS A 43 -2.36 26.40 9.93
C LYS A 43 -2.89 27.62 9.16
N GLY A 44 -3.57 27.36 8.05
CA GLY A 44 -4.17 28.41 7.21
C GLY A 44 -4.14 28.12 5.71
N SER A 45 -3.29 27.19 5.24
CA SER A 45 -3.21 26.84 3.82
C SER A 45 -3.75 25.44 3.50
N ALA A 46 -5.07 25.29 3.56
CA ALA A 46 -5.75 24.01 3.28
C ALA A 46 -5.46 23.48 1.86
N ILE A 47 -5.28 24.36 0.88
CA ILE A 47 -4.96 23.97 -0.49
C ILE A 47 -3.49 23.56 -0.63
N THR A 48 -2.56 24.29 0.02
CA THR A 48 -1.14 23.92 -0.01
C THR A 48 -0.89 22.59 0.70
N SER A 49 -1.55 22.31 1.82
CA SER A 49 -1.41 21.01 2.51
C SER A 49 -1.90 19.85 1.64
N LEU A 50 -3.04 20.01 0.96
CA LEU A 50 -3.57 19.01 0.02
C LEU A 50 -2.66 18.79 -1.19
N LEU A 51 -2.07 19.86 -1.75
CA LEU A 51 -1.12 19.75 -2.86
C LEU A 51 0.16 19.02 -2.43
N ILE A 52 0.70 19.33 -1.26
CA ILE A 52 1.87 18.64 -0.71
C ILE A 52 1.55 17.16 -0.47
N TYR A 53 0.39 16.87 0.13
CA TYR A 53 -0.08 15.51 0.32
C TYR A 53 -0.13 14.72 -0.99
N ALA A 54 -0.75 15.28 -2.04
CA ALA A 54 -0.87 14.63 -3.34
C ALA A 54 0.50 14.34 -3.98
N ILE A 55 1.44 15.29 -3.90
CA ILE A 55 2.81 15.11 -4.43
C ILE A 55 3.55 14.01 -3.67
N VAL A 56 3.52 14.06 -2.33
CA VAL A 56 4.21 13.09 -1.48
C VAL A 56 3.70 11.67 -1.72
N VAL A 57 2.37 11.49 -1.73
CA VAL A 57 1.75 10.18 -1.98
C VAL A 57 2.10 9.67 -3.38
N THR A 58 2.12 10.53 -4.39
CA THR A 58 2.50 10.13 -5.76
C THR A 58 3.95 9.67 -5.84
N ILE A 59 4.88 10.39 -5.20
CA ILE A 59 6.30 10.02 -5.16
C ILE A 59 6.46 8.65 -4.46
N ILE A 60 5.80 8.46 -3.32
CA ILE A 60 5.86 7.19 -2.58
C ILE A 60 5.27 6.05 -3.43
N ALA A 61 4.12 6.27 -4.06
CA ALA A 61 3.48 5.26 -4.91
C ALA A 61 4.42 4.83 -6.06
N VAL A 62 4.98 5.79 -6.81
CA VAL A 62 5.92 5.49 -7.90
C VAL A 62 7.17 4.77 -7.38
N ALA A 63 7.75 5.22 -6.27
CA ALA A 63 8.92 4.59 -5.68
C ALA A 63 8.66 3.13 -5.28
N VAL A 64 7.52 2.86 -4.63
CA VAL A 64 7.11 1.51 -4.22
C VAL A 64 6.84 0.64 -5.44
N THR A 65 6.11 1.13 -6.45
CA THR A 65 5.84 0.38 -7.68
C THR A 65 7.12 0.02 -8.43
N LEU A 66 8.07 0.96 -8.55
CA LEU A 66 9.37 0.69 -9.17
C LEU A 66 10.21 -0.29 -8.35
N PHE A 67 10.16 -0.20 -7.03
CA PHE A 67 10.85 -1.14 -6.14
C PHE A 67 10.30 -2.56 -6.29
N ILE A 68 8.98 -2.72 -6.25
CA ILE A 68 8.32 -4.02 -6.47
C ILE A 68 8.64 -4.57 -7.85
N GLY A 69 8.54 -3.75 -8.91
CA GLY A 69 8.88 -4.18 -10.28
C GLY A 69 10.33 -4.68 -10.41
N ARG A 70 11.28 -4.04 -9.73
CA ARG A 70 12.67 -4.51 -9.67
C ARG A 70 12.84 -5.82 -8.90
N LEU A 71 12.11 -5.99 -7.80
CA LEU A 71 12.16 -7.23 -7.02
C LEU A 71 11.63 -8.41 -7.83
N VAL A 72 10.48 -8.22 -8.48
CA VAL A 72 9.87 -9.21 -9.38
C VAL A 72 10.85 -9.61 -10.49
N GLY A 73 11.42 -8.64 -11.20
CA GLY A 73 12.38 -8.91 -12.27
C GLY A 73 13.66 -9.62 -11.79
N LYS A 74 14.11 -9.39 -10.55
CA LYS A 74 15.25 -10.11 -9.96
C LYS A 74 14.96 -11.57 -9.63
N VAL A 75 13.70 -11.90 -9.31
CA VAL A 75 13.31 -13.28 -8.96
C VAL A 75 13.06 -14.12 -10.23
N GLY A 76 13.13 -13.52 -11.43
CA GLY A 76 12.84 -14.22 -12.68
C GLY A 76 11.37 -14.62 -12.82
N ILE A 77 10.49 -13.94 -12.08
CA ILE A 77 9.05 -14.04 -12.28
C ILE A 77 8.75 -13.17 -13.48
N ASP A 78 8.60 -13.80 -14.64
CA ASP A 78 7.98 -13.15 -15.79
C ASP A 78 6.55 -12.81 -15.36
N ILE A 79 6.26 -11.50 -15.29
CA ILE A 79 4.89 -11.04 -15.17
C ILE A 79 4.27 -11.31 -16.55
N GLU A 80 3.76 -12.52 -16.74
CA GLU A 80 2.91 -12.83 -17.90
C GLU A 80 1.70 -11.88 -17.84
N ASP A 81 1.40 -11.27 -18.99
CA ASP A 81 0.40 -10.20 -19.17
C ASP A 81 -1.01 -10.57 -18.67
#